data_AF-A0A7S2UVR1-F1
#
_entry.id   AF-A0A7S2UVR1-F1
#
_cell.length_a   1.000
_cell.length_b   1.000
_cell.length_c   1.000
_cell.angle_alpha   90.00
_cell.angle_beta   90.00
_cell.angle_gamma   90.00
#
_symmetry.space_group_name_H-M   'P 1'
#
loop_
_entity.id
_entity.type
_entity.pdbx_description
1 polymer ?
#
loop_
_entity_poly.entity_id
_entity_poly.type
_entity_poly.pdbx_seq_one_letter_code
_entity_poly.pdbx_strand_id
1 'polypeptide(L)'
;MAFKKQLPAVVIEVGSAFWRVGCAGESEPRVTVPTPEIFHQLESKHATKHEWASSLGPYVSSLLVRRAGCKPKERSVLVLEPLYCLKNFREALGYVLLKQMQVVSLLFVPAPLPALLCATPASTAAPPLPLGVG
;
A
#
# COMPACT_ATOMS: atom_id res chain seq x y z
N MET A 1 -29.24 -6.36 13.37
CA MET A 1 -27.83 -5.94 13.25
C MET A 1 -27.68 -5.20 11.92
N ALA A 2 -27.29 -3.91 11.95
CA ALA A 2 -27.11 -3.15 10.71
C ALA A 2 -25.76 -3.51 10.07
N PHE A 3 -25.76 -3.97 8.82
CA PHE A 3 -24.54 -4.10 8.03
C PHE A 3 -24.01 -2.69 7.74
N LYS A 4 -22.99 -2.26 8.48
CA LYS A 4 -22.29 -1.00 8.19
C LYS A 4 -21.63 -1.15 6.82
N LYS A 5 -22.04 -0.35 5.83
CA LYS A 5 -21.44 -0.34 4.49
C LYS A 5 -19.94 -0.11 4.65
N GLN A 6 -19.13 -1.10 4.26
CA GLN A 6 -17.68 -0.99 4.32
C GLN A 6 -17.23 0.06 3.30
N LEU A 7 -16.49 1.06 3.75
CA LEU A 7 -15.85 2.00 2.83
C LEU A 7 -14.79 1.25 2.01
N PRO A 8 -14.57 1.63 0.74
CA PRO A 8 -13.52 1.02 -0.06
C PRO A 8 -12.16 1.24 0.62
N ALA A 9 -11.34 0.20 0.64
CA ALA A 9 -10.00 0.25 1.20
C ALA A 9 -9.16 1.29 0.47
N VAL A 10 -8.30 2.02 1.19
CA VAL A 10 -7.30 2.89 0.57
C VAL A 10 -6.13 2.02 0.14
N VAL A 11 -5.72 2.13 -1.11
CA VAL A 11 -4.54 1.44 -1.65
C VAL A 11 -3.41 2.45 -1.75
N ILE A 12 -2.26 2.12 -1.17
CA ILE A 12 -1.03 2.91 -1.22
C ILE A 12 0.05 2.05 -1.86
N GLU A 13 0.45 2.38 -3.09
CA GLU A 13 1.60 1.76 -3.73
C GLU A 13 2.85 2.60 -3.45
N VAL A 14 3.83 1.97 -2.81
CA VAL A 14 5.10 2.59 -2.45
C VAL A 14 6.14 2.16 -3.48
N GLY A 15 6.76 3.14 -4.13
CA GLY A 15 7.86 2.92 -5.07
C GLY A 15 9.07 3.80 -4.75
N SER A 16 10.20 3.45 -5.36
CA SER A 16 11.43 4.25 -5.25
C SER A 16 11.30 5.60 -5.98
N ALA A 17 10.64 5.64 -7.14
CA ALA A 17 10.46 6.88 -7.90
C ALA A 17 9.13 7.60 -7.60
N PHE A 18 8.04 6.84 -7.43
CA PHE A 18 6.70 7.38 -7.27
C PHE A 18 5.92 6.62 -6.20
N TRP A 19 4.99 7.32 -5.55
CA TRP A 19 3.94 6.76 -4.74
C TRP A 19 2.60 6.98 -5.43
N ARG A 20 1.73 5.97 -5.39
CA ARG A 20 0.38 6.05 -5.94
C ARG A 20 -0.63 5.76 -4.86
N VAL A 21 -1.72 6.52 -4.85
CA VAL A 21 -2.80 6.33 -3.88
C VAL A 21 -4.16 6.37 -4.57
N GLY A 22 -5.01 5.41 -4.24
CA GLY A 22 -6.39 5.33 -4.73
C GLY A 22 -7.29 4.58 -3.75
N CYS A 23 -8.53 4.34 -4.15
CA CYS A 23 -9.44 3.45 -3.43
C CYS A 23 -9.66 2.15 -4.19
N ALA A 24 -9.84 1.05 -3.46
CA ALA A 24 -10.18 -0.23 -4.05
C ALA A 24 -11.47 -0.11 -4.88
N GLY A 25 -11.44 -0.66 -6.09
CA GLY A 25 -12.53 -0.58 -7.07
C GLY A 25 -12.43 0.60 -8.05
N GLU A 26 -11.48 1.52 -7.87
CA GLU A 26 -11.17 2.56 -8.86
C GLU A 26 -10.27 1.99 -9.97
N SER A 27 -10.47 2.45 -11.21
CA SER A 27 -9.67 2.04 -12.37
C SER A 27 -8.29 2.69 -12.41
N GLU A 28 -8.12 3.82 -11.73
CA GLU A 28 -6.90 4.61 -11.71
C GLU A 28 -6.60 5.14 -10.30
N PRO A 29 -5.32 5.37 -9.96
CA PRO A 29 -4.98 6.04 -8.72
C PRO A 29 -5.46 7.49 -8.73
N ARG A 30 -6.03 7.95 -7.62
CA ARG A 30 -6.45 9.35 -7.44
C ARG A 30 -5.28 10.33 -7.48
N VAL A 31 -4.10 9.88 -7.06
CA VAL A 31 -2.89 10.68 -7.11
C VAL A 31 -1.66 9.81 -7.33
N THR A 32 -0.77 10.30 -8.18
CA THR A 32 0.61 9.82 -8.29
C THR A 32 1.54 10.98 -7.91
N VAL A 33 2.45 10.75 -6.96
CA VAL A 33 3.41 11.75 -6.49
C VAL A 33 4.83 11.20 -6.55
N PRO A 34 5.85 12.03 -6.79
CA PRO A 34 7.23 11.58 -6.67
C PRO A 34 7.54 11.18 -5.23
N THR A 35 8.39 10.17 -5.07
CA THR A 35 8.93 9.79 -3.77
C THR A 35 9.76 10.94 -3.21
N PRO A 36 9.51 11.39 -1.97
CA PRO A 36 10.28 12.48 -1.36
C PRO A 36 11.77 12.14 -1.29
N GLU A 37 12.63 13.09 -1.70
CA GLU A 37 14.08 12.91 -1.70
C GLU A 37 14.64 12.56 -0.31
N ILE A 38 14.01 13.09 0.74
CA ILE A 38 14.34 12.75 2.14
C ILE A 38 14.23 11.24 2.42
N PHE A 39 13.36 10.50 1.72
CA PHE A 39 13.25 9.05 1.91
C PHE A 39 14.47 8.31 1.36
N HIS A 40 15.03 8.74 0.23
CA HIS A 40 16.30 8.19 -0.26
C HIS A 40 17.45 8.48 0.70
N GLN A 41 17.45 9.67 1.32
CA GLN A 41 18.45 10.01 2.34
C GLN A 41 18.31 9.12 3.58
N LEU A 42 17.09 8.88 4.06
CA LEU A 42 16.84 8.00 5.21
C LEU A 42 17.20 6.53 4.91
N GLU A 43 16.93 6.07 3.69
CA GLU A 43 17.32 4.75 3.21
C GLU A 43 18.84 4.60 3.17
N SER A 44 19.56 5.53 2.54
CA SER A 44 21.03 5.50 2.46
C SER A 44 21.72 5.52 3.82
N LYS A 45 21.14 6.24 4.80
CA LYS A 45 21.65 6.34 6.16
C LYS A 45 21.24 5.18 7.06
N HIS A 46 20.49 4.21 6.55
CA HIS A 46 19.91 3.13 7.36
C HIS A 46 19.16 3.67 8.59
N ALA A 47 18.36 4.72 8.36
CA ALA A 47 17.71 5.46 9.43
C ALA A 47 16.84 4.55 10.31
N THR A 48 16.71 4.96 11.56
CA THR A 48 15.92 4.27 12.58
C THR A 48 14.43 4.38 12.29
N LYS A 49 13.64 3.49 12.89
CA LYS A 49 12.18 3.54 12.83
C LYS A 49 11.59 4.90 13.26
N HIS A 50 12.20 5.56 14.25
CA HIS A 50 11.72 6.85 14.75
C HIS A 50 11.92 7.99 13.74
N GLU A 51 13.07 8.04 13.08
CA GLU A 51 13.38 9.04 12.04
C GLU A 51 12.45 8.87 10.83
N TRP A 52 12.23 7.60 10.43
CA TRP A 52 11.24 7.26 9.41
C TRP A 52 9.83 7.69 9.80
N ALA A 53 9.38 7.37 11.02
CA ALA A 53 8.03 7.71 11.47
C ALA A 53 7.80 9.22 11.56
N SER A 54 8.81 9.99 11.98
CA SER A 54 8.78 11.45 12.04
C SER A 54 8.57 12.07 10.65
N SER A 55 9.24 11.53 9.63
CA SER A 55 9.11 12.01 8.25
C SER A 55 7.84 11.51 7.56
N LEU A 56 7.43 10.26 7.83
CA LEU A 56 6.26 9.62 7.21
C LEU A 56 4.94 10.19 7.72
N GLY A 57 4.82 10.48 9.02
CA GLY A 57 3.59 11.01 9.63
C GLY A 57 2.96 12.19 8.87
N PRO A 58 3.66 13.34 8.76
CA PRO A 58 3.13 14.51 8.07
C PRO A 58 2.96 14.27 6.57
N TYR A 59 3.87 13.51 5.95
CA TYR A 59 3.82 13.22 4.52
C TYR A 59 2.59 12.40 4.14
N VAL A 60 2.39 11.25 4.81
CA VAL A 60 1.25 10.36 4.55
C VAL A 60 -0.06 11.06 4.91
N SER A 61 -0.09 11.88 5.97
CA SER A 61 -1.30 12.62 6.34
C SER A 61 -1.71 13.61 5.25
N SER A 62 -0.74 14.38 4.75
CA SER A 62 -0.93 15.29 3.62
C SER A 62 -1.34 14.54 2.34
N LEU A 63 -0.69 13.42 2.04
CA LEU A 63 -0.99 12.61 0.86
C LEU A 63 -2.43 12.08 0.88
N LEU A 64 -2.88 11.50 2.00
CA LEU A 64 -4.22 10.93 2.11
C LEU A 64 -5.30 12.01 2.16
N VAL A 65 -5.13 13.04 2.99
CA VAL A 65 -6.19 14.03 3.23
C VAL A 65 -6.24 15.07 2.12
N ARG A 66 -5.09 15.65 1.75
CA ARG A 66 -5.05 16.79 0.82
C ARG A 66 -5.05 16.34 -0.64
N ARG A 67 -4.29 15.28 -0.97
CA ARG A 67 -4.14 14.86 -2.37
C ARG A 67 -5.16 13.81 -2.78
N ALA A 68 -5.33 12.74 -2.00
CA ALA A 68 -6.26 11.66 -2.32
C ALA A 68 -7.72 11.93 -1.89
N GLY A 69 -7.94 12.93 -1.03
CA GLY A 69 -9.28 13.25 -0.51
C GLY A 69 -9.88 12.15 0.36
N CYS A 70 -9.04 11.31 0.97
CA CYS A 70 -9.43 10.14 1.74
C CYS A 70 -9.24 10.40 3.24
N LYS A 71 -10.27 10.13 4.04
CA LYS A 71 -10.17 10.14 5.51
C LYS A 71 -9.67 8.76 5.99
N PRO A 72 -8.49 8.66 6.63
CA PRO A 72 -7.91 7.36 7.01
C PRO A 72 -8.61 6.69 8.21
N LYS A 73 -9.20 7.46 9.13
CA LYS A 73 -9.72 7.00 10.45
C LYS A 73 -10.80 5.89 10.38
N GLU A 74 -11.45 5.71 9.24
CA GLU A 74 -12.55 4.74 9.08
C GLU A 74 -12.34 3.78 7.90
N ARG A 75 -11.12 3.72 7.36
CA ARG A 75 -10.82 2.89 6.20
C ARG A 75 -9.75 1.85 6.53
N SER A 76 -9.89 0.69 5.91
CA SER A 76 -8.80 -0.28 5.80
C SER A 76 -7.78 0.25 4.79
N VAL A 77 -6.50 -0.02 5.04
CA VAL A 77 -5.40 0.39 4.16
C VAL A 77 -4.67 -0.84 3.66
N LEU A 78 -4.47 -0.88 2.35
CA LEU A 78 -3.63 -1.85 1.66
C LEU A 78 -2.36 -1.14 1.19
N VAL A 79 -1.21 -1.59 1.63
CA VAL A 79 0.09 -1.07 1.19
C VAL A 79 0.72 -2.08 0.25
N LEU A 80 0.96 -1.66 -1.00
CA LEU A 80 1.76 -2.41 -1.96
C LEU A 80 3.22 -2.01 -1.75
N GLU A 81 4.03 -2.94 -1.27
CA GLU A 81 5.43 -2.69 -0.96
C GLU A 81 6.38 -3.41 -1.94
N PRO A 82 7.56 -2.84 -2.26
CA PRO A 82 8.60 -3.53 -2.99
C PRO A 82 9.07 -4.78 -2.23
N LEU A 83 9.56 -5.81 -2.95
CA LEU A 83 10.07 -7.04 -2.33
C LEU A 83 11.24 -6.79 -1.36
N TYR A 84 12.03 -5.74 -1.61
CA TYR A 84 13.22 -5.37 -0.83
C TYR A 84 12.94 -4.20 0.12
N CYS A 85 11.69 -4.05 0.58
CA CYS A 85 11.30 -2.98 1.49
C CYS A 85 12.10 -3.04 2.81
N LEU A 86 12.69 -1.91 3.21
CA LEU A 86 13.43 -1.82 4.46
C LEU A 86 12.52 -2.07 5.67
N LYS A 87 12.96 -2.96 6.58
CA LYS A 87 12.20 -3.29 7.80
C LYS A 87 11.83 -2.05 8.63
N ASN A 88 12.77 -1.14 8.83
CA ASN A 88 12.55 0.09 9.60
C ASN A 88 11.48 0.99 8.95
N PHE A 89 11.49 1.10 7.62
CA PHE A 89 10.48 1.84 6.87
C PHE A 89 9.10 1.18 7.02
N ARG A 90 9.00 -0.13 6.80
CA ARG A 90 7.73 -0.87 6.89
C ARG A 90 7.11 -0.75 8.29
N GLU A 91 7.92 -0.91 9.33
CA GLU A 91 7.45 -0.75 10.71
C GLU A 91 7.05 0.69 11.05
N ALA A 92 7.79 1.68 10.54
CA ALA A 92 7.47 3.09 10.74
C ALA A 92 6.16 3.46 10.05
N LEU A 93 5.97 3.04 8.80
CA LEU A 93 4.73 3.25 8.05
C LEU A 93 3.55 2.58 8.75
N GLY A 94 3.73 1.34 9.23
CA GLY A 94 2.72 0.64 10.02
C GLY A 94 2.37 1.37 11.32
N TYR A 95 3.36 1.90 12.03
CA TYR A 95 3.15 2.70 13.23
C TYR A 95 2.37 3.98 12.91
N VAL A 96 2.74 4.72 11.88
CA VAL A 96 2.07 5.95 11.45
C VAL A 96 0.60 5.68 11.12
N LEU A 97 0.33 4.67 10.28
CA LEU A 97 -1.04 4.36 9.84
C LEU A 97 -1.92 3.86 11.00
N LEU A 98 -1.42 2.94 11.83
CA LEU A 98 -2.21 2.34 12.91
C LEU A 98 -2.32 3.25 14.14
N LYS A 99 -1.22 3.88 14.59
CA LYS A 99 -1.19 4.65 15.84
C LYS A 99 -1.54 6.12 15.64
N GLN A 100 -1.00 6.77 14.61
CA GLN A 100 -1.24 8.20 14.40
C GLN A 100 -2.54 8.46 13.62
N MET A 101 -2.81 7.66 12.58
CA MET A 101 -3.99 7.85 11.73
C MET A 101 -5.20 7.00 12.11
N GLN A 102 -5.00 6.03 13.00
CA GLN A 102 -6.07 5.16 13.54
C GLN A 102 -6.88 4.48 12.43
N VAL A 103 -6.19 3.91 11.43
CA VAL A 103 -6.85 3.13 10.36
C VAL A 103 -7.50 1.87 10.94
N VAL A 104 -8.55 1.36 10.28
CA VAL A 104 -9.32 0.20 10.77
C VAL A 104 -8.48 -1.08 10.73
N SER A 105 -7.76 -1.28 9.62
CA SER A 105 -6.86 -2.39 9.43
C SER A 105 -5.77 -2.02 8.43
N LEU A 106 -4.67 -2.75 8.47
CA LEU A 106 -3.52 -2.55 7.60
C LEU A 106 -3.04 -3.89 7.05
N LEU A 107 -2.87 -3.98 5.74
CA LEU A 107 -2.29 -5.14 5.07
C LEU A 107 -1.13 -4.70 4.17
N PHE A 108 0.00 -5.38 4.29
CA PHE A 108 1.14 -5.21 3.38
C PHE A 108 1.12 -6.35 2.36
N VAL A 109 1.22 -6.00 1.08
CA VAL A 109 1.25 -6.95 -0.04
C VAL A 109 2.45 -6.64 -0.93
N PRO A 110 3.24 -7.65 -1.34
CA PRO A 110 4.26 -7.47 -2.36
C PRO A 110 3.67 -6.91 -3.67
N ALA A 111 4.20 -5.78 -4.15
CA ALA A 111 3.72 -5.09 -5.34
C ALA A 111 3.60 -5.95 -6.62
N PRO A 112 4.45 -6.97 -6.86
CA PRO A 112 4.28 -7.86 -8.02
C PRO A 112 3.04 -8.76 -7.98
N LEU A 113 2.51 -9.07 -6.79
CA LEU A 113 1.39 -10.03 -6.67
C LEU A 113 0.09 -9.52 -7.31
N PRO A 114 -0.40 -8.29 -7.02
CA PRO A 114 -1.58 -7.77 -7.69
C PRO A 114 -1.41 -7.68 -9.21
N ALA A 115 -0.21 -7.33 -9.69
CA ALA A 115 0.07 -7.27 -11.12
C ALA A 115 -0.09 -8.64 -11.79
N LEU A 116 0.42 -9.71 -11.16
CA LEU A 116 0.23 -11.08 -11.63
C LEU A 116 -1.25 -11.50 -11.62
N LEU A 117 -1.98 -11.20 -10.54
CA LEU A 117 -3.41 -11.51 -10.42
C LEU A 117 -4.26 -10.80 -11.48
N CYS A 118 -3.91 -9.56 -11.83
CA CYS A 118 -4.55 -8.81 -12.91
C CYS A 118 -4.20 -9.34 -14.30
N ALA A 119 -2.99 -9.89 -14.48
CA ALA A 119 -2.53 -10.44 -15.75
C ALA A 119 -3.10 -11.84 -16.03
N THR A 120 -3.42 -12.61 -14.99
CA THR A 120 -4.10 -13.90 -15.16
C THR A 120 -5.59 -13.68 -15.43
N PRO A 121 -6.16 -14.21 -16.53
CA PRO A 121 -7.60 -14.14 -16.74
C PRO A 121 -8.30 -14.85 -15.57
N ALA A 122 -9.37 -14.25 -15.05
CA ALA A 122 -10.17 -14.79 -13.92
C ALA A 122 -10.85 -16.15 -14.21
N SER A 123 -10.54 -16.80 -15.34
CA SER A 123 -11.09 -18.07 -15.79
C SER A 123 -9.97 -19.07 -16.08
N THR A 124 -9.57 -19.82 -15.05
CA THR A 124 -9.06 -21.18 -15.23
C THR A 124 -9.97 -22.15 -14.48
N ALA A 125 -11.15 -22.40 -15.06
CA ALA A 125 -11.60 -23.79 -15.14
C ALA A 125 -10.60 -24.53 -16.06
N ALA A 126 -9.42 -24.86 -15.53
CA ALA A 126 -8.45 -25.66 -16.26
C ALA A 126 -9.01 -27.09 -16.36
N PRO A 127 -9.19 -27.68 -17.56
CA PRO A 127 -9.35 -29.12 -17.65
C PRO A 127 -8.05 -29.79 -17.11
N PRO A 128 -8.14 -30.97 -16.47
CA PRO A 128 -6.97 -31.64 -15.93
C PRO A 128 -5.95 -31.89 -17.05
N LEU A 129 -4.69 -31.55 -16.77
CA LEU A 129 -3.58 -31.85 -17.67
C LEU A 129 -3.58 -33.37 -17.95
N PRO A 130 -3.51 -33.81 -19.22
CA PRO A 130 -3.33 -35.22 -19.49
C PRO A 130 -1.96 -35.62 -18.95
N LEU A 131 -1.96 -36.47 -17.91
CA LEU A 131 -0.79 -37.23 -17.52
C LEU A 131 -0.41 -38.07 -18.75
N GLY A 132 0.63 -37.65 -19.46
CA GLY A 132 1.25 -38.45 -20.50
C GLY A 132 1.78 -39.72 -19.84
N VAL A 133 1.11 -40.83 -20.11
CA VAL A 133 1.61 -42.17 -19.78
C VAL A 133 2.73 -42.45 -20.78
N GLY A 134 3.96 -42.43 -20.29
CA GLY A 134 5.15 -42.97 -20.94
C GLY A 134 5.67 -44.14 -20.13
#